data_AF-A0A7C4D8D9-F1
#
_entry.id   AF-A0A7C4D8D9-F1
#
_cell.length_a   1.000
_cell.length_b   1.000
_cell.length_c   1.000
_cell.angle_alpha   90.00
_cell.angle_beta   90.00
_cell.angle_gamma   90.00
#
_symmetry.space_group_name_H-M   'P 1'
#
loop_
_entity.id
_entity.type
_entity.pdbx_description
1 polymer ?
#
loop_
_entity_poly.entity_id
_entity_poly.type
_entity_poly.pdbx_seq_one_letter_code
_entity_poly.pdbx_strand_id
1 'polypeptide(L)'
;MKVEWKRESYEITDLIWRIPNEKIPKIDNVKEIIVKEYEMAILISSGIIKKVLFPGSYKISKDVTEIVWIDVSPKTLKFGVSKSSTNLRTADGKVIGISGTITLNVRKDEGSVRLFFLKVVAGRKSLNCEQIADYLLRQGALNSAIQDVIGKLKLEDLLSINRSKLDDMLTSSLAEELKGYGIEVSSVHLVGVAKGS
;
A
#
# COMPACT_ATOMS: atom_id res chain seq x y z
N MET A 1 -27.06 -15.92 -2.03
CA MET A 1 -26.23 -16.14 -0.84
C MET A 1 -25.75 -14.81 -0.31
N LYS A 2 -25.54 -14.72 1.00
CA LYS A 2 -24.88 -13.60 1.65
C LYS A 2 -23.39 -13.91 1.72
N VAL A 3 -22.54 -12.95 1.35
CA VAL A 3 -21.08 -13.13 1.31
C VAL A 3 -20.40 -12.10 2.19
N GLU A 4 -19.36 -12.53 2.88
CA GLU A 4 -18.47 -11.66 3.63
C GLU A 4 -17.05 -12.19 3.47
N TRP A 5 -16.06 -11.31 3.55
CA TRP A 5 -14.69 -11.74 3.65
C TRP A 5 -14.43 -12.31 5.05
N LYS A 6 -14.11 -13.60 5.11
CA LYS A 6 -13.64 -14.26 6.33
C LYS A 6 -12.13 -14.23 6.34
N ARG A 7 -11.57 -13.18 6.93
CA ARG A 7 -10.13 -13.05 7.12
C ARG A 7 -9.64 -14.22 8.00
N GLU A 8 -8.78 -15.08 7.45
CA GLU A 8 -8.41 -16.35 8.09
C GLU A 8 -7.47 -16.16 9.30
N SER A 9 -6.76 -15.03 9.42
CA SER A 9 -6.18 -14.53 10.68
C SER A 9 -5.71 -13.07 10.55
N TYR A 10 -5.38 -12.42 11.69
CA TYR A 10 -4.70 -11.11 11.69
C TYR A 10 -3.30 -11.17 11.08
N GLU A 11 -2.65 -12.33 11.14
CA GLU A 11 -1.29 -12.56 10.64
C GLU A 11 -1.25 -12.94 9.16
N ILE A 12 -2.36 -13.42 8.59
CA ILE A 12 -2.47 -13.71 7.16
C ILE A 12 -2.66 -12.38 6.41
N THR A 13 -1.81 -12.25 5.40
CA THR A 13 -1.23 -11.02 4.86
C THR A 13 -1.98 -10.45 3.66
N ASP A 14 -3.06 -11.08 3.23
CA ASP A 14 -3.81 -10.66 2.05
C ASP A 14 -4.55 -9.35 2.33
N LEU A 15 -4.26 -8.36 1.50
CA LEU A 15 -4.85 -7.03 1.53
C LEU A 15 -6.06 -6.92 0.63
N ILE A 16 -6.27 -7.91 -0.23
CA ILE A 16 -7.42 -7.95 -1.12
C ILE A 16 -8.06 -9.33 -1.10
N TRP A 17 -9.37 -9.34 -1.28
CA TRP A 17 -10.12 -10.55 -1.60
C TRP A 17 -11.09 -10.28 -2.72
N ARG A 18 -11.10 -11.13 -3.73
CA ARG A 18 -11.88 -10.95 -4.94
C ARG A 18 -12.87 -12.07 -5.12
N ILE A 19 -14.05 -11.75 -5.62
CA ILE A 19 -14.97 -12.72 -6.23
C ILE A 19 -15.37 -12.23 -7.63
N PRO A 20 -15.46 -13.11 -8.63
CA PRO A 20 -15.37 -14.57 -8.52
C PRO A 20 -13.97 -15.12 -8.18
N ASN A 21 -13.91 -16.25 -7.47
CA ASN A 21 -12.71 -17.01 -7.11
C ASN A 21 -13.02 -18.51 -6.98
N GLU A 22 -12.06 -19.34 -6.53
CA GLU A 22 -12.25 -20.79 -6.40
C GLU A 22 -13.41 -21.19 -5.45
N LYS A 23 -13.60 -20.46 -4.35
CA LYS A 23 -14.67 -20.70 -3.38
C LYS A 23 -16.03 -20.17 -3.87
N ILE A 24 -16.02 -19.08 -4.64
CA ILE A 24 -17.21 -18.41 -5.18
C ILE A 24 -16.98 -18.15 -6.68
N PRO A 25 -17.18 -19.16 -7.55
CA PRO A 25 -16.77 -19.07 -8.95
C PRO A 25 -17.68 -18.19 -9.81
N LYS A 26 -18.88 -17.86 -9.33
CA LYS A 26 -19.86 -17.02 -10.04
C LYS A 26 -20.51 -16.04 -9.09
N ILE A 27 -20.64 -14.80 -9.53
CA ILE A 27 -21.26 -13.72 -8.76
C ILE A 27 -22.78 -13.76 -8.78
N ASP A 28 -23.40 -14.41 -9.78
CA ASP A 28 -24.86 -14.48 -9.97
C ASP A 28 -25.62 -15.00 -8.73
N ASN A 29 -24.96 -15.82 -7.91
CA ASN A 29 -25.53 -16.38 -6.70
C ASN A 29 -25.40 -15.45 -5.48
N VAL A 30 -24.65 -14.36 -5.57
CA VAL A 30 -24.43 -13.37 -4.51
C VAL A 30 -25.58 -12.37 -4.51
N LYS A 31 -26.40 -12.40 -3.45
CA LYS A 31 -27.55 -11.49 -3.28
C LYS A 31 -27.20 -10.30 -2.41
N GLU A 32 -26.28 -10.51 -1.47
CA GLU A 32 -25.91 -9.54 -0.46
C GLU A 32 -24.45 -9.72 -0.08
N ILE A 33 -23.78 -8.62 0.21
CA ILE A 33 -22.44 -8.61 0.79
C ILE A 33 -22.39 -7.84 2.10
N ILE A 34 -21.42 -8.20 2.94
CA ILE A 34 -21.04 -7.45 4.13
C ILE A 34 -19.64 -6.86 3.91
N VAL A 35 -19.48 -5.59 4.26
CA VAL A 35 -18.21 -4.88 4.33
C VAL A 35 -17.97 -4.51 5.79
N LYS A 36 -16.83 -4.92 6.36
CA LYS A 36 -16.49 -4.68 7.78
C LYS A 36 -15.77 -3.35 7.97
N GLU A 37 -15.62 -2.90 9.21
CA GLU A 37 -15.04 -1.57 9.56
C GLU A 37 -13.58 -1.36 9.11
N TYR A 38 -12.85 -2.47 8.94
CA TYR A 38 -11.47 -2.50 8.47
C TYR A 38 -11.38 -2.78 6.96
N GLU A 39 -12.50 -2.76 6.24
CA GLU A 39 -12.57 -3.10 4.82
C GLU A 39 -13.27 -1.99 4.04
N MET A 40 -12.94 -1.92 2.76
CA MET A 40 -13.73 -1.25 1.73
C MET A 40 -13.99 -2.26 0.63
N ALA A 41 -15.13 -2.17 -0.07
CA ALA A 41 -15.39 -3.04 -1.21
C ALA A 41 -15.61 -2.25 -2.49
N ILE A 42 -15.17 -2.78 -3.62
CA ILE A 42 -15.36 -2.21 -4.94
C ILE A 42 -16.27 -3.12 -5.74
N LEU A 43 -17.36 -2.55 -6.25
CA LEU A 43 -18.24 -3.22 -7.20
C LEU A 43 -17.77 -2.90 -8.62
N ILE A 44 -17.54 -3.94 -9.42
CA ILE A 44 -17.05 -3.84 -10.79
C ILE A 44 -18.05 -4.49 -11.73
N SER A 45 -18.35 -3.82 -12.84
CA SER A 45 -19.18 -4.36 -13.92
C SER A 45 -18.44 -4.22 -15.23
N SER A 46 -18.19 -5.34 -15.91
CA SER A 46 -17.47 -5.37 -17.19
C SER A 46 -16.13 -4.61 -17.15
N GLY A 47 -15.37 -4.79 -16.06
CA GLY A 47 -14.07 -4.14 -15.85
C GLY A 47 -14.13 -2.68 -15.38
N ILE A 48 -15.31 -2.09 -15.22
CA ILE A 48 -15.48 -0.69 -14.79
C ILE A 48 -15.91 -0.63 -13.32
N ILE A 49 -15.23 0.19 -12.52
CA ILE A 49 -15.62 0.48 -11.13
C ILE A 49 -16.96 1.21 -11.12
N LYS A 50 -18.01 0.56 -10.63
CA LYS A 50 -19.33 1.16 -10.45
C LYS A 50 -19.44 1.91 -9.15
N LYS A 51 -18.94 1.31 -8.06
CA LYS A 51 -19.12 1.88 -6.72
C LYS A 51 -18.02 1.41 -5.77
N VAL A 52 -17.65 2.30 -4.85
CA VAL A 52 -16.92 1.95 -3.64
C VAL A 52 -17.92 1.91 -2.48
N LEU A 53 -17.85 0.84 -1.69
CA LEU A 53 -18.72 0.58 -0.55
C LEU A 53 -17.91 0.70 0.74
N PHE A 54 -18.51 1.44 1.66
CA PHE A 54 -18.06 1.62 3.04
C PHE A 54 -18.56 0.46 3.91
N PRO A 55 -18.20 0.40 5.20
CA PRO A 55 -18.71 -0.62 6.11
C PRO A 55 -20.25 -0.65 6.12
N GLY A 56 -20.83 -1.85 6.04
CA GLY A 56 -22.27 -2.04 5.97
C GLY A 56 -22.70 -3.32 5.25
N SER A 57 -24.03 -3.48 5.06
CA SER A 57 -24.63 -4.58 4.33
C SER A 57 -25.29 -4.08 3.05
N TYR A 58 -25.01 -4.71 1.91
CA TYR A 58 -25.42 -4.22 0.60
C TYR A 58 -26.01 -5.32 -0.26
N LYS A 59 -27.19 -5.06 -0.84
CA LYS A 59 -27.73 -5.91 -1.92
C LYS A 59 -26.91 -5.70 -3.20
N ILE A 60 -26.64 -6.79 -3.91
CA ILE A 60 -25.87 -6.77 -5.15
C ILE A 60 -26.80 -6.74 -6.36
N SER A 61 -26.55 -5.83 -7.28
CA SER A 61 -27.26 -5.74 -8.56
C SER A 61 -26.73 -6.79 -9.55
N LYS A 62 -27.59 -7.22 -10.48
CA LYS A 62 -27.29 -8.31 -11.42
C LYS A 62 -26.20 -7.98 -12.44
N ASP A 63 -25.87 -6.70 -12.62
CA ASP A 63 -24.85 -6.23 -13.55
C ASP A 63 -23.43 -6.24 -12.96
N VAL A 64 -23.28 -6.48 -11.65
CA VAL A 64 -21.95 -6.62 -11.03
C VAL A 64 -21.31 -7.91 -11.49
N THR A 65 -20.10 -7.81 -12.05
CA THR A 65 -19.31 -8.95 -12.55
C THR A 65 -18.21 -9.35 -11.59
N GLU A 66 -17.74 -8.43 -10.74
CA GLU A 66 -16.67 -8.68 -9.77
C GLU A 66 -16.86 -7.80 -8.52
N ILE A 67 -16.47 -8.33 -7.36
CA ILE A 67 -16.40 -7.58 -6.10
C ILE A 67 -15.02 -7.78 -5.50
N VAL A 68 -14.40 -6.67 -5.11
CA VAL A 68 -13.05 -6.67 -4.52
C VAL A 68 -13.11 -6.00 -3.16
N TRP A 69 -12.87 -6.77 -2.09
CA TRP A 69 -12.62 -6.24 -0.76
C TRP A 69 -11.15 -5.82 -0.67
N ILE A 70 -10.91 -4.73 0.03
CA ILE A 70 -9.60 -4.16 0.30
C ILE A 70 -9.52 -3.93 1.81
N ASP A 71 -8.50 -4.50 2.45
CA ASP A 71 -8.18 -4.20 3.84
C ASP A 71 -7.59 -2.79 3.93
N VAL A 72 -8.24 -1.94 4.71
CA VAL A 72 -7.84 -0.54 4.93
C VAL A 72 -7.26 -0.32 6.33
N SER A 73 -7.02 -1.39 7.10
CA SER A 73 -6.36 -1.28 8.41
C SER A 73 -4.84 -1.06 8.26
N PRO A 74 -4.19 -0.39 9.23
CA PRO A 74 -2.75 -0.14 9.20
C PRO A 74 -1.91 -1.42 9.02
N LYS A 75 -0.80 -1.28 8.31
CA LYS A 75 0.18 -2.31 8.03
C LYS A 75 1.58 -1.75 8.19
N THR A 76 2.42 -2.48 8.91
CA THR A 76 3.84 -2.17 9.01
C THR A 76 4.61 -3.05 8.03
N LEU A 77 5.24 -2.41 7.06
CA LEU A 77 6.06 -3.04 6.03
C LEU A 77 7.53 -2.84 6.36
N LYS A 78 8.36 -3.86 6.12
CA LYS A 78 9.81 -3.68 6.07
C LYS A 78 10.19 -3.18 4.69
N PHE A 79 11.13 -2.25 4.62
CA PHE A 79 11.70 -1.79 3.35
C PHE A 79 13.22 -1.71 3.42
N GLY A 80 13.83 -1.82 2.25
CA GLY A 80 15.27 -1.70 2.07
C GLY A 80 15.58 -1.14 0.69
N VAL A 81 16.36 -0.06 0.66
CA VAL A 81 16.90 0.54 -0.55
C VAL A 81 18.39 0.17 -0.57
N SER A 82 18.74 -0.84 -1.38
CA SER A 82 20.11 -1.33 -1.46
C SER A 82 21.00 -0.39 -2.26
N LYS A 83 22.27 -0.30 -1.87
CA LYS A 83 23.31 0.44 -2.61
C LYS A 83 23.41 -0.01 -4.07
N SER A 84 23.28 -1.31 -4.30
CA SER A 84 23.44 -1.92 -5.62
C SER A 84 22.28 -1.64 -6.57
N SER A 85 21.10 -1.28 -6.05
CA SER A 85 19.87 -1.25 -6.83
C SER A 85 19.42 0.14 -7.24
N THR A 86 19.78 1.20 -6.50
CA THR A 86 19.00 2.45 -6.56
C THR A 86 19.82 3.75 -6.56
N ASN A 87 21.16 3.69 -6.59
CA ASN A 87 22.02 4.88 -6.67
C ASN A 87 21.62 6.00 -5.69
N LEU A 88 21.11 5.65 -4.50
CA LEU A 88 20.68 6.62 -3.50
C LEU A 88 21.90 7.42 -3.04
N ARG A 89 21.91 8.72 -3.33
CA ARG A 89 23.07 9.60 -3.12
C ARG A 89 22.77 10.71 -2.14
N THR A 90 23.71 10.97 -1.25
CA THR A 90 23.75 12.17 -0.40
C THR A 90 24.11 13.41 -1.20
N ALA A 91 23.94 14.59 -0.60
CA ALA A 91 24.29 15.88 -1.22
C ALA A 91 25.77 15.97 -1.63
N ASP A 92 26.67 15.30 -0.90
CA ASP A 92 28.10 15.19 -1.20
C ASP A 92 28.45 13.99 -2.12
N GLY A 93 27.44 13.40 -2.77
CA GLY A 93 27.58 12.39 -3.82
C GLY A 93 27.89 10.97 -3.33
N LYS A 94 27.85 10.72 -2.02
CA LYS A 94 28.11 9.39 -1.44
C LYS A 94 26.92 8.48 -1.65
N VAL A 95 27.18 7.27 -2.15
CA VAL A 95 26.15 6.23 -2.33
C VAL A 95 25.90 5.56 -0.99
N ILE A 96 24.63 5.46 -0.60
CA ILE A 96 24.21 4.81 0.63
C ILE A 96 23.10 3.81 0.38
N GLY A 97 22.93 2.87 1.31
CA GLY A 97 21.73 2.05 1.41
C GLY A 97 21.00 2.38 2.70
N ILE A 98 19.68 2.29 2.70
CA ILE A 98 18.88 2.49 3.92
C ILE A 98 17.87 1.36 4.08
N SER A 99 17.53 1.04 5.32
CA SER A 99 16.48 0.09 5.64
C SER A 99 15.67 0.55 6.85
N GLY A 100 14.43 0.08 6.92
CA GLY A 100 13.52 0.47 7.98
C GLY A 100 12.17 -0.21 7.89
N THR A 101 11.21 0.36 8.61
CA THR A 101 9.80 0.02 8.51
C THR A 101 8.97 1.24 8.14
N ILE A 102 7.87 1.00 7.43
CA ILE A 102 6.86 2.02 7.08
C ILE A 102 5.51 1.50 7.55
N THR A 103 4.80 2.30 8.34
CA THR A 103 3.41 2.03 8.68
C THR A 103 2.51 2.78 7.73
N LEU A 104 1.66 2.05 7.00
CA LEU A 104 0.77 2.61 6.00
C LEU A 104 -0.63 1.98 6.04
N ASN A 105 -1.61 2.66 5.46
CA ASN A 105 -2.94 2.14 5.20
C ASN A 105 -3.47 2.70 3.88
N VAL A 106 -4.49 2.06 3.32
CA VAL A 106 -5.29 2.68 2.26
C VAL A 106 -6.16 3.75 2.91
N ARG A 107 -6.21 4.95 2.32
CA ARG A 107 -7.06 6.03 2.82
C ARG A 107 -8.54 5.65 2.66
N LYS A 108 -9.33 5.91 3.70
CA LYS A 108 -10.74 5.50 3.79
C LYS A 108 -11.70 6.47 3.09
N ASP A 109 -11.35 6.92 1.89
CA ASP A 109 -12.21 7.73 1.03
C ASP A 109 -12.35 7.10 -0.36
N GLU A 110 -13.46 7.36 -1.04
CA GLU A 110 -13.76 6.72 -2.33
C GLU A 110 -12.68 6.98 -3.39
N GLY A 111 -12.15 8.20 -3.47
CA GLY A 111 -11.15 8.58 -4.45
C GLY A 111 -9.85 7.80 -4.26
N SER A 112 -9.37 7.73 -3.03
CA SER A 112 -8.16 6.98 -2.69
C SER A 112 -8.32 5.47 -2.88
N VAL A 113 -9.47 4.89 -2.52
CA VAL A 113 -9.72 3.45 -2.75
C VAL A 113 -9.72 3.13 -4.25
N ARG A 114 -10.31 4.00 -5.08
CA ARG A 114 -10.24 3.88 -6.54
C ARG A 114 -8.80 3.98 -7.06
N LEU A 115 -8.02 4.95 -6.59
CA LEU A 115 -6.62 5.12 -6.97
C LEU A 115 -5.80 3.88 -6.59
N PHE A 116 -5.93 3.41 -5.36
CA PHE A 116 -5.26 2.21 -4.89
C PHE A 116 -5.63 1.00 -5.73
N PHE A 117 -6.92 0.86 -6.06
CA PHE A 117 -7.36 -0.23 -6.93
C PHE A 117 -6.70 -0.15 -8.31
N LEU A 118 -6.80 0.99 -8.99
CA LEU A 118 -6.30 1.16 -10.35
C LEU A 118 -4.77 1.08 -10.43
N LYS A 119 -4.07 1.62 -9.44
CA LYS A 119 -2.61 1.74 -9.45
C LYS A 119 -1.91 0.54 -8.84
N VAL A 120 -2.52 -0.17 -7.88
CA VAL A 120 -1.83 -1.23 -7.13
C VAL A 120 -2.49 -2.59 -7.34
N VAL A 121 -3.82 -2.65 -7.30
CA VAL A 121 -4.56 -3.90 -7.21
C VAL A 121 -4.92 -4.46 -8.59
N ALA A 122 -5.26 -3.62 -9.56
CA ALA A 122 -5.74 -4.00 -10.89
C ALA A 122 -4.82 -5.06 -11.55
N GLY A 123 -5.41 -6.13 -12.06
CA GLY A 123 -4.68 -7.26 -12.66
C GLY A 123 -4.10 -8.28 -11.67
N ARG A 124 -4.19 -8.06 -10.36
CA ARG A 124 -3.69 -9.00 -9.33
C ARG A 124 -4.82 -9.80 -8.68
N LYS A 125 -4.66 -11.13 -8.60
CA LYS A 125 -5.63 -12.02 -7.93
C LYS A 125 -5.54 -11.97 -6.41
N SER A 126 -4.33 -11.88 -5.88
CA SER A 126 -4.02 -11.67 -4.46
C SER A 126 -2.96 -10.58 -4.34
N LEU A 127 -2.87 -9.98 -3.15
CA LEU A 127 -1.89 -8.96 -2.85
C LEU A 127 -1.60 -8.99 -1.37
N ASN A 128 -0.36 -9.26 -0.99
CA ASN A 128 0.08 -9.23 0.38
C ASN A 128 0.98 -8.01 0.70
N CYS A 129 1.26 -7.80 1.98
CA CYS A 129 2.11 -6.70 2.46
C CYS A 129 3.48 -6.62 1.77
N GLU A 130 4.19 -7.75 1.63
CA GLU A 130 5.50 -7.80 0.99
C GLU A 130 5.42 -7.42 -0.49
N GLN A 131 4.39 -7.91 -1.19
CA GLN A 131 4.13 -7.58 -2.58
C GLN A 131 3.78 -6.11 -2.82
N ILE A 132 3.21 -5.41 -1.83
CA ILE A 132 3.04 -3.95 -1.88
C ILE A 132 4.38 -3.25 -1.74
N ALA A 133 5.18 -3.60 -0.73
CA ALA A 133 6.49 -3.00 -0.52
C ALA A 133 7.36 -3.13 -1.78
N ASP A 134 7.44 -4.36 -2.32
CA ASP A 134 8.13 -4.66 -3.57
C ASP A 134 7.60 -3.85 -4.75
N TYR A 135 6.28 -3.72 -4.86
CA TYR A 135 5.68 -2.94 -5.93
C TYR A 135 6.05 -1.46 -5.85
N LEU A 136 5.92 -0.84 -4.67
CA LEU A 136 6.24 0.56 -4.46
C LEU A 136 7.74 0.84 -4.64
N LEU A 137 8.61 -0.12 -4.31
CA LEU A 137 10.04 -0.06 -4.63
C LEU A 137 10.27 -0.11 -6.15
N ARG A 138 9.66 -1.06 -6.87
CA ARG A 138 9.85 -1.24 -8.32
C ARG A 138 9.28 -0.09 -9.16
N GLN A 139 8.19 0.52 -8.72
CA GLN A 139 7.63 1.72 -9.36
C GLN A 139 8.47 2.97 -9.10
N GLY A 140 9.48 2.90 -8.22
CA GLY A 140 10.35 4.03 -7.90
C GLY A 140 9.77 5.01 -6.89
N ALA A 141 8.50 4.87 -6.48
CA ALA A 141 7.84 5.78 -5.53
C ALA A 141 8.63 5.89 -4.21
N LEU A 142 8.99 4.76 -3.60
CA LEU A 142 9.79 4.78 -2.38
C LEU A 142 11.18 5.39 -2.61
N ASN A 143 11.82 5.05 -3.73
CA ASN A 143 13.17 5.55 -4.03
C ASN A 143 13.18 7.07 -4.25
N SER A 144 12.20 7.60 -4.98
CA SER A 144 12.07 9.04 -5.24
C SER A 144 11.89 9.81 -3.93
N ALA A 145 10.89 9.42 -3.13
CA ALA A 145 10.59 10.08 -1.87
C ALA A 145 11.77 10.03 -0.88
N ILE A 146 12.48 8.90 -0.83
CA ILE A 146 13.68 8.75 -0.01
C ILE A 146 14.82 9.63 -0.55
N GLN A 147 15.05 9.62 -1.87
CA GLN A 147 16.09 10.42 -2.52
C GLN A 147 15.86 11.92 -2.35
N ASP A 148 14.62 12.39 -2.31
CA ASP A 148 14.27 13.80 -2.08
C ASP A 148 14.64 14.30 -0.68
N VAL A 149 14.75 13.39 0.29
CA VAL A 149 15.22 13.69 1.65
C VAL A 149 16.73 13.53 1.72
N ILE A 150 17.24 12.37 1.33
CA ILE A 150 18.66 12.01 1.46
C ILE A 150 19.54 12.89 0.58
N GLY A 151 19.11 13.24 -0.62
CA GLY A 151 19.84 14.08 -1.56
C GLY A 151 20.09 15.50 -1.07
N LYS A 152 19.39 15.94 -0.01
CA LYS A 152 19.56 17.25 0.61
C LYS A 152 20.54 17.25 1.79
N LEU A 153 20.98 16.07 2.25
CA LEU A 153 21.83 15.90 3.42
C LEU A 153 23.20 15.39 3.00
N LYS A 154 24.28 15.92 3.58
CA LYS A 154 25.60 15.29 3.48
C LYS A 154 25.63 14.01 4.30
N LEU A 155 26.56 13.11 4.02
CA LEU A 155 26.69 11.86 4.77
C LEU A 155 26.91 12.10 6.28
N GLU A 156 27.73 13.07 6.66
CA GLU A 156 28.00 13.37 8.08
C GLU A 156 26.75 13.91 8.80
N ASP A 157 25.99 14.79 8.14
CA ASP A 157 24.72 15.30 8.66
C ASP A 157 23.71 14.16 8.82
N LEU A 158 23.63 13.25 7.86
CA LEU A 158 22.74 12.09 7.91
C LEU A 158 23.08 11.13 9.08
N LEU A 159 24.36 11.02 9.45
CA LEU A 159 24.80 10.15 10.54
C LEU A 159 24.65 10.79 11.93
N SER A 160 24.64 12.13 11.98
CA SER A 160 24.56 12.91 13.22
C SER A 160 23.17 13.50 13.49
N ILE A 161 22.28 13.53 12.49
CA ILE A 161 20.91 14.02 12.62
C ILE A 161 20.15 13.20 13.68
N ASN A 162 19.31 13.90 14.44
CA ASN A 162 18.36 13.25 15.33
C ASN A 162 17.48 12.28 14.52
N ARG A 163 17.42 11.01 14.96
CA ARG A 163 16.74 9.94 14.23
C ARG A 163 15.25 10.23 14.03
N SER A 164 14.58 10.76 15.05
CA SER A 164 13.17 11.16 14.96
C SER A 164 12.96 12.20 13.87
N LYS A 165 13.85 13.21 13.80
CA LYS A 165 13.75 14.24 12.77
C LYS A 165 13.89 13.67 11.36
N LEU A 166 14.79 12.72 11.16
CA LEU A 166 14.97 12.05 9.87
C LEU A 166 13.75 11.18 9.50
N ASP A 167 13.22 10.45 10.49
CA ASP A 167 11.99 9.65 10.35
C ASP A 167 10.79 10.54 9.96
N ASP A 168 10.64 11.72 10.58
CA ASP A 168 9.58 12.69 10.26
C ASP A 168 9.71 13.27 8.84
N MET A 169 10.94 13.60 8.43
CA MET A 169 11.22 14.08 7.07
C MET A 169 10.87 13.02 6.02
N LEU A 170 11.26 11.76 6.26
CA LEU A 170 10.92 10.65 5.38
C LEU A 170 9.43 10.36 5.37
N THR A 171 8.78 10.39 6.53
CA THR A 171 7.32 10.20 6.65
C THR A 171 6.59 11.23 5.81
N SER A 172 6.98 12.50 5.92
CA SER A 172 6.37 13.60 5.15
C SER A 172 6.57 13.43 3.64
N SER A 173 7.80 13.10 3.22
CA SER A 173 8.14 12.89 1.80
C SER A 173 7.38 11.69 1.20
N LEU A 174 7.35 10.58 1.92
CA LEU A 174 6.64 9.37 1.51
C LEU A 174 5.12 9.56 1.51
N ALA A 175 4.57 10.32 2.46
CA ALA A 175 3.15 10.61 2.50
C ALA A 175 2.70 11.37 1.25
N GLU A 176 3.48 12.36 0.79
CA GLU A 176 3.13 13.13 -0.41
C GLU A 176 3.20 12.27 -1.68
N GLU A 177 4.26 11.47 -1.82
CA GLU A 177 4.44 10.57 -2.97
C GLU A 177 3.34 9.48 -3.01
N LEU A 178 3.07 8.82 -1.87
CA LEU A 178 2.15 7.68 -1.81
C LEU A 178 0.67 8.07 -1.82
N LYS A 179 0.35 9.36 -1.63
CA LYS A 179 -0.99 9.90 -1.83
C LYS A 179 -1.51 9.66 -3.25
N GLY A 180 -0.64 9.70 -4.25
CA GLY A 180 -0.97 9.39 -5.65
C GLY A 180 -1.41 7.94 -5.89
N TYR A 181 -1.14 7.06 -4.92
CA TYR A 181 -1.53 5.65 -4.91
C TYR A 181 -2.75 5.39 -4.00
N GLY A 182 -3.34 6.43 -3.41
CA GLY A 182 -4.43 6.28 -2.42
C GLY A 182 -3.97 5.73 -1.07
N ILE A 183 -2.67 5.81 -0.78
CA ILE A 183 -2.05 5.29 0.44
C ILE A 183 -1.74 6.47 1.37
N GLU A 184 -1.94 6.23 2.67
CA GLU A 184 -1.53 7.10 3.77
C GLU A 184 -0.34 6.48 4.49
N VAL A 185 0.64 7.32 4.83
CA VAL A 185 1.81 6.92 5.60
C VAL A 185 1.68 7.50 7.00
N SER A 186 1.60 6.64 8.00
CA SER A 186 1.47 7.06 9.41
C SER A 186 2.82 7.26 10.07
N SER A 187 3.80 6.41 9.75
CA SER A 187 5.15 6.54 10.31
C SER A 187 6.20 5.84 9.45
N VAL A 188 7.44 6.30 9.58
CA VAL A 188 8.64 5.66 9.07
C VAL A 188 9.60 5.50 10.23
N HIS A 189 10.24 4.34 10.34
CA HIS A 189 11.29 4.09 11.31
C HIS A 189 12.50 3.51 10.61
N LEU A 190 13.57 4.30 10.50
CA LEU A 190 14.79 3.81 9.91
C LEU A 190 15.57 2.93 10.89
N VAL A 191 15.88 1.72 10.46
CA VAL A 191 16.67 0.73 11.23
C VAL A 191 18.16 0.86 10.93
N GLY A 192 18.55 1.12 9.68
CA GLY A 192 19.96 1.10 9.30
C GLY A 192 20.31 2.03 8.14
N VAL A 193 21.55 2.52 8.15
CA VAL A 193 22.18 3.24 7.03
C VAL A 193 23.50 2.54 6.73
N ALA A 194 23.64 2.00 5.52
CA ALA A 194 24.84 1.31 5.08
C ALA A 194 25.67 2.26 4.19
N LYS A 195 26.94 2.48 4.54
CA LYS A 195 27.86 3.35 3.79
C LYS A 195 28.43 2.66 2.56
N GLY A 196 28.34 3.27 1.38
CA GLY A 196 29.17 2.85 0.24
C GLY A 196 30.65 2.98 0.60
N SER A 197 31.41 1.90 0.36
CA SER A 197 32.87 1.91 0.42
C SER A 197 33.44 2.79 -0.67
#